data_AF-A0AAN7X6Y2-F1
#
_entry.id   AF-A0AAN7X6Y2-F1
#
_cell.length_a   1.000
_cell.length_b   1.000
_cell.length_c   1.000
_cell.angle_alpha   90.00
_cell.angle_beta   90.00
_cell.angle_gamma   90.00
#
_symmetry.space_group_name_H-M   'P 1'
#
loop_
_entity.id
_entity.type
_entity.pdbx_description
1 polymer ?
#
loop_
_entity_poly.entity_id
_entity_poly.type
_entity_poly.pdbx_seq_one_letter_code
_entity_poly.pdbx_strand_id
1 'polypeptide(L)'
;MAYTAQVHEMVERRAAKKLTKDITASWKGPVWYVSHLVAPNPHSLTTPVRLVWNSSQKFKGLSMNDLLLKGPDVLNPIRAVLLRFRGGVHAALGDIKKIYNSVWLEDLEMHLHRFLWRDTEEGEIEEYAITRVNIGDRPAGCIAQLAMRETAKLPMFAHLEEERRILDEDAYVIQSYAHRCCQ
;
A
#
# COMPACT_ATOMS: atom_id res chain seq x y z
N MET A 1 15.33 -10.99 13.97
CA MET A 1 14.60 -10.00 14.81
C MET A 1 13.23 -9.70 14.19
N ALA A 2 12.29 -9.09 14.92
CA ALA A 2 10.93 -8.76 14.40
C ALA A 2 10.95 -7.89 13.12
N TYR A 3 12.04 -7.15 12.89
CA TYR A 3 12.24 -6.36 11.68
C TYR A 3 12.55 -7.22 10.45
N THR A 4 13.50 -8.15 10.58
CA THR A 4 13.84 -9.15 9.57
C THR A 4 12.63 -9.95 9.11
N ALA A 5 11.80 -10.40 10.07
CA ALA A 5 10.60 -11.17 9.78
C ALA A 5 9.62 -10.41 8.85
N GLN A 6 9.49 -9.08 8.99
CA GLN A 6 8.63 -8.30 8.11
C GLN A 6 9.16 -8.20 6.68
N VAL A 7 10.47 -8.03 6.51
CA VAL A 7 11.08 -8.00 5.18
C VAL A 7 10.94 -9.37 4.51
N HIS A 8 11.19 -10.46 5.24
CA HIS A 8 11.00 -11.82 4.73
C HIS A 8 9.54 -12.09 4.37
N GLU A 9 8.58 -11.67 5.19
CA GLU A 9 7.14 -11.79 4.90
C GLU A 9 6.75 -10.99 3.65
N MET A 10 7.33 -9.80 3.44
CA MET A 10 7.13 -9.03 2.22
C MET A 10 7.64 -9.77 0.99
N VAL A 11 8.79 -10.42 1.08
CA VAL A 11 9.37 -11.21 -0.01
C VAL A 11 8.52 -12.44 -0.30
N GLU A 12 8.11 -13.19 0.72
CA GLU A 12 7.25 -14.36 0.61
C GLU A 12 5.92 -14.03 -0.10
N ARG A 13 5.31 -12.90 0.28
CA ARG A 13 4.07 -12.40 -0.32
C ARG A 13 4.25 -11.72 -1.67
N ARG A 14 5.49 -11.67 -2.20
CA ARG A 14 5.85 -10.97 -3.45
C ARG A 14 5.46 -9.48 -3.43
N ALA A 15 5.52 -8.87 -2.25
CA ALA A 15 5.43 -7.42 -2.04
C ALA A 15 6.79 -6.72 -2.12
N ALA A 16 7.88 -7.49 -1.99
CA ALA A 16 9.23 -7.10 -2.34
C ALA A 16 9.93 -8.25 -3.07
N LYS A 17 11.01 -7.95 -3.77
CA LYS A 17 11.92 -8.96 -4.32
C LYS A 17 13.37 -8.51 -4.17
N LYS A 18 14.26 -9.48 -3.97
CA LYS A 18 15.70 -9.25 -4.07
C LYS A 18 16.07 -8.98 -5.53
N LEU A 19 16.90 -7.97 -5.77
CA LEU A 19 17.41 -7.66 -7.08
C LEU A 19 18.71 -8.42 -7.33
N THR A 20 18.76 -9.18 -8.42
CA THR A 20 20.01 -9.80 -8.87
C THR A 20 20.89 -8.76 -9.55
N LYS A 21 22.20 -9.05 -9.61
CA LYS A 21 23.14 -8.19 -10.33
C LYS A 21 22.75 -7.99 -11.79
N ASP A 22 22.17 -9.01 -12.43
CA ASP A 22 21.70 -8.94 -13.82
C ASP A 22 20.52 -7.98 -13.99
N ILE A 23 19.54 -8.01 -13.06
CA ILE A 23 18.40 -7.07 -13.08
C ILE A 23 18.91 -5.64 -12.88
N THR A 24 19.81 -5.44 -11.92
CA THR A 24 20.38 -4.10 -11.69
C THR A 24 21.22 -3.62 -12.86
N ALA A 25 22.00 -4.48 -13.51
CA ALA A 25 22.86 -4.13 -14.65
C ALA A 25 22.07 -3.90 -15.95
N SER A 26 20.94 -4.59 -16.13
CA SER A 26 20.08 -4.45 -17.32
C SER A 26 19.22 -3.20 -17.28
N TRP A 27 18.89 -2.69 -16.09
CA TRP A 27 18.10 -1.46 -15.94
C TRP A 27 18.89 -0.20 -16.30
N LYS A 28 18.36 0.59 -17.24
CA LYS A 28 18.96 1.86 -17.70
C LYS A 28 18.16 3.10 -17.29
N GLY A 29 17.03 2.91 -16.62
CA GLY A 29 16.14 4.00 -16.20
C GLY A 29 16.59 4.65 -14.88
N PRO A 30 15.78 5.58 -14.36
CA PRO A 30 16.06 6.20 -13.06
C PRO A 30 15.99 5.17 -11.93
N VAL A 31 16.75 5.43 -10.87
CA VAL A 31 16.78 4.60 -9.66
C VAL A 31 16.62 5.50 -8.45
N TRP A 32 15.82 5.06 -7.50
CA TRP A 32 15.68 5.72 -6.21
C TRP A 32 15.63 4.69 -5.08
N TYR A 33 16.25 5.04 -3.96
CA TYR A 33 16.23 4.22 -2.75
C TYR A 33 15.30 4.87 -1.72
N VAL A 34 14.28 4.12 -1.33
CA VAL A 34 13.35 4.51 -0.27
C VAL A 34 13.91 4.03 1.04
N SER A 35 14.02 4.94 2.01
CA SER A 35 14.44 4.57 3.35
C SER A 35 13.32 3.87 4.10
N HIS A 36 13.74 2.98 4.99
CA HIS A 36 12.86 2.25 5.88
C HIS A 36 13.24 2.52 7.33
N LEU A 37 12.23 2.53 8.18
CA LEU A 37 12.34 2.76 9.61
C LEU A 37 11.53 1.72 10.36
N VAL A 38 11.97 1.47 11.58
CA VAL A 38 11.28 0.61 12.55
C VAL A 38 10.40 1.49 13.42
N ALA A 39 9.08 1.27 13.40
CA ALA A 39 8.15 1.88 14.33
C ALA A 39 7.68 0.84 15.36
N PRO A 40 8.13 0.93 16.63
CA PRO A 40 7.60 0.09 17.69
C PRO A 40 6.12 0.36 17.93
N ASN A 41 5.34 -0.70 18.16
CA ASN A 41 3.94 -0.64 18.54
C ASN A 41 3.69 -1.57 19.73
N PRO A 42 4.07 -1.14 20.95
CA PRO A 42 4.02 -2.00 22.14
C PRO A 42 2.59 -2.46 22.51
N HIS A 43 1.56 -1.78 22.00
CA HIS A 43 0.16 -2.12 22.26
C HIS A 43 -0.41 -3.17 21.29
N SER A 44 0.33 -3.55 20.25
CA SER A 44 -0.10 -4.59 19.30
C SER A 44 0.51 -5.93 19.65
N LEU A 45 -0.35 -6.87 20.07
CA LEU A 45 0.05 -8.25 20.37
C LEU A 45 0.48 -9.03 19.11
N THR A 46 -0.05 -8.68 17.94
CA THR A 46 0.19 -9.38 16.68
C THR A 46 1.22 -8.70 15.78
N THR A 47 1.44 -7.40 15.93
CA THR A 47 2.39 -6.61 15.11
C THR A 47 3.12 -5.60 16.00
N PRO A 48 4.00 -6.08 16.89
CA PRO A 48 4.69 -5.24 17.88
C PRO A 48 5.69 -4.27 17.25
N VAL A 49 6.04 -4.48 15.98
CA VAL A 49 6.92 -3.61 15.19
C VAL A 49 6.27 -3.41 13.83
N ARG A 50 6.38 -2.21 13.25
CA ARG A 50 5.96 -1.91 11.88
C ARG A 50 7.13 -1.40 11.06
N LEU A 51 7.33 -1.96 9.88
CA LEU A 51 8.18 -1.42 8.84
C LEU A 51 7.49 -0.20 8.22
N VAL A 52 8.16 0.96 8.25
CA VAL A 52 7.65 2.23 7.73
C VAL A 52 8.56 2.70 6.62
N TRP A 53 7.98 2.98 5.45
CA TRP A 53 8.67 3.54 4.30
C TRP A 53 8.55 5.06 4.31
N ASN A 54 9.66 5.76 4.13
CA ASN A 54 9.68 7.22 4.17
C ASN A 54 9.89 7.82 2.77
N SER A 55 8.82 7.79 1.97
CA SER A 55 8.77 8.41 0.63
C SER A 55 8.81 9.95 0.67
N SER A 56 8.74 10.57 1.86
CA SER A 56 8.87 12.02 2.04
C SER A 56 10.28 12.46 2.40
N GLN A 57 11.21 11.51 2.60
CA GLN A 57 12.60 11.86 2.87
C GLN A 57 13.22 12.57 1.67
N LYS A 58 13.75 13.77 1.92
CA LYS A 58 14.43 14.54 0.88
C LYS A 58 15.89 14.11 0.74
N PHE A 59 16.31 13.93 -0.49
CA PHE A 59 17.69 13.77 -0.90
C PHE A 59 17.98 14.75 -2.02
N LYS A 60 19.04 15.55 -1.89
CA LYS A 60 19.40 16.61 -2.84
C LYS A 60 18.23 17.54 -3.21
N GLY A 61 17.39 17.87 -2.22
CA GLY A 61 16.26 18.79 -2.36
C GLY A 61 14.94 18.19 -2.86
N LEU A 62 14.92 16.91 -3.26
CA LEU A 62 13.72 16.21 -3.75
C LEU A 62 13.41 14.99 -2.88
N SER A 63 12.13 14.68 -2.71
CA SER A 63 11.65 13.41 -2.15
C SER A 63 10.93 12.59 -3.22
N MET A 64 10.70 11.29 -2.96
CA MET A 64 9.87 10.47 -3.85
C MET A 64 8.48 11.09 -4.03
N ASN A 65 7.89 11.59 -2.96
CA ASN A 65 6.57 12.25 -3.00
C ASN A 65 6.52 13.59 -3.75
N ASP A 66 7.68 14.20 -4.02
CA ASP A 66 7.78 15.36 -4.92
C ASP A 66 7.76 14.93 -6.40
N LEU A 67 8.18 13.70 -6.70
CA LEU A 67 8.22 13.12 -8.05
C LEU A 67 6.91 12.44 -8.44
N LEU A 68 6.15 11.94 -7.46
CA LEU A 68 4.90 11.22 -7.69
C LEU A 68 3.70 12.19 -7.73
N LEU A 69 2.90 12.09 -8.80
CA LEU A 69 1.62 12.78 -8.88
C LEU A 69 0.66 12.20 -7.84
N LYS A 70 -0.09 13.06 -7.14
CA LYS A 70 -1.10 12.62 -6.15
C LYS A 70 -2.21 11.77 -6.78
N GLY A 71 -2.53 12.02 -8.04
CA GLY A 71 -3.77 11.56 -8.67
C GLY A 71 -4.98 12.40 -8.23
N PRO A 72 -6.15 12.15 -8.85
CA PRO A 72 -7.41 12.79 -8.48
C PRO A 72 -7.84 12.41 -7.06
N ASP A 73 -8.61 13.29 -6.42
CA ASP A 73 -9.22 12.94 -5.14
C ASP A 73 -10.43 12.03 -5.38
N VAL A 74 -10.21 10.73 -5.18
CA VAL A 74 -11.24 9.70 -5.35
C VAL A 74 -11.96 9.34 -4.04
N LEU A 75 -11.58 9.98 -2.92
CA LEU A 75 -12.18 9.71 -1.62
C LEU A 75 -13.62 10.21 -1.56
N ASN A 76 -14.51 9.34 -1.07
CA ASN A 76 -15.83 9.80 -0.66
C ASN A 76 -15.69 10.79 0.51
N PRO A 77 -16.40 11.92 0.51
CA PRO A 77 -16.34 12.85 1.63
C PRO A 77 -16.73 12.15 2.92
N ILE A 78 -15.83 12.12 3.91
CA ILE A 78 -16.06 11.39 5.17
C ILE A 78 -17.37 11.80 5.85
N ARG A 79 -17.75 13.09 5.78
CA ARG A 79 -19.05 13.58 6.27
C ARG A 79 -20.24 12.89 5.61
N ALA A 80 -20.17 12.66 4.30
CA ALA A 80 -21.25 12.05 3.55
C ALA A 80 -21.34 10.55 3.86
N VAL A 81 -20.19 9.88 3.97
CA VAL A 81 -20.10 8.48 4.41
C VAL A 81 -20.69 8.33 5.83
N LEU A 82 -20.29 9.17 6.78
CA LEU A 82 -20.80 9.12 8.16
C LEU A 82 -22.30 9.43 8.26
N LEU A 83 -22.82 10.35 7.44
CA LEU A 83 -24.25 10.65 7.41
C LEU A 83 -25.07 9.47 6.87
N ARG A 84 -24.63 8.83 5.78
CA ARG A 84 -25.28 7.62 5.24
C ARG A 84 -25.18 6.44 6.21
N PHE A 85 -24.05 6.29 6.88
CA PHE A 85 -23.83 5.29 7.92
C PHE A 85 -24.82 5.47 9.09
N ARG A 86 -25.05 6.71 9.56
CA ARG A 86 -25.99 7.03 10.64
C ARG A 86 -27.47 6.87 10.28
N GLY A 87 -27.82 6.90 8.99
CA GLY A 87 -29.19 6.76 8.53
C GLY A 87 -29.70 5.31 8.50
N GLY A 88 -28.82 4.32 8.68
CA GLY A 88 -29.16 2.90 8.66
C GLY A 88 -29.43 2.28 10.03
N VAL A 89 -30.19 1.20 10.05
CA VAL A 89 -30.45 0.39 11.26
C VAL A 89 -29.26 -0.53 11.59
N HIS A 90 -28.48 -0.91 10.57
CA HIS A 90 -27.35 -1.84 10.68
C HIS A 90 -26.10 -1.31 9.99
N ALA A 91 -24.94 -1.62 10.57
CA ALA A 91 -23.62 -1.21 10.12
C ALA A 91 -22.64 -2.38 10.21
N ALA A 92 -21.78 -2.49 9.19
CA ALA A 92 -20.66 -3.40 9.08
C ALA A 92 -19.36 -2.59 8.98
N LEU A 93 -18.31 -3.11 9.61
CA LEU A 93 -16.96 -2.53 9.58
C LEU A 93 -16.01 -3.68 9.32
N GLY A 94 -15.05 -3.49 8.42
CA GLY A 94 -14.05 -4.49 8.06
C GLY A 94 -12.71 -3.84 7.82
N ASP A 95 -11.63 -4.61 7.94
CA ASP A 95 -10.29 -4.16 7.53
C ASP A 95 -9.88 -4.92 6.27
N ILE A 96 -9.57 -4.19 5.20
CA ILE A 96 -8.98 -4.76 4.00
C ILE A 96 -7.47 -4.83 4.23
N LYS A 97 -7.06 -5.92 4.86
CA LYS A 97 -5.65 -6.19 5.15
C LYS A 97 -4.81 -6.02 3.90
N LYS A 98 -3.79 -5.15 3.99
CA LYS A 98 -2.75 -4.98 2.96
C LYS A 98 -3.30 -4.57 1.59
N ILE A 99 -4.36 -3.76 1.54
CA ILE A 99 -4.98 -3.28 0.29
C ILE A 99 -3.97 -2.72 -0.73
N TYR A 100 -2.97 -1.97 -0.27
CA TYR A 100 -1.92 -1.42 -1.14
C TYR A 100 -1.08 -2.52 -1.82
N ASN A 101 -0.88 -3.66 -1.16
CA ASN A 101 -0.13 -4.77 -1.74
C ASN A 101 -0.92 -5.57 -2.80
N SER A 102 -2.19 -5.24 -3.03
CA SER A 102 -3.01 -5.87 -4.07
C SER A 102 -2.68 -5.37 -5.47
N VAL A 103 -2.06 -4.19 -5.60
CA VAL A 103 -1.72 -3.56 -6.89
C VAL A 103 -0.23 -3.70 -7.17
N TRP A 104 0.12 -4.25 -8.33
CA TRP A 104 1.51 -4.38 -8.78
C TRP A 104 2.05 -3.05 -9.31
N LEU A 105 3.34 -2.81 -9.08
CA LEU A 105 4.10 -1.75 -9.73
C LEU A 105 4.68 -2.27 -11.05
N GLU A 106 4.85 -1.37 -12.02
CA GLU A 106 5.62 -1.67 -13.22
C GLU A 106 7.13 -1.54 -12.92
N ASP A 107 7.97 -1.92 -13.89
CA ASP A 107 9.42 -1.97 -13.68
C ASP A 107 10.02 -0.60 -13.33
N LEU A 108 9.49 0.49 -13.90
CA LEU A 108 9.92 1.85 -13.60
C LEU A 108 9.67 2.21 -12.13
N GLU A 109 8.42 2.08 -11.66
CA GLU A 109 8.08 2.39 -10.28
C GLU A 109 8.81 1.45 -9.33
N MET A 110 8.94 0.18 -9.65
CA MET A 110 9.69 -0.77 -8.85
C MET A 110 11.16 -0.32 -8.68
N HIS A 111 11.82 0.14 -9.73
CA HIS A 111 13.20 0.65 -9.65
C HIS A 111 13.33 2.02 -8.98
N LEU A 112 12.23 2.75 -8.87
CA LEU A 112 12.11 3.94 -8.01
C LEU A 112 11.86 3.55 -6.54
N HIS A 113 11.43 2.32 -6.25
CA HIS A 113 11.19 1.81 -4.89
C HIS A 113 12.21 0.76 -4.46
N ARG A 114 13.50 1.00 -4.74
CA ARG A 114 14.58 0.14 -4.22
C ARG A 114 14.82 0.41 -2.74
N PHE A 115 15.37 -0.56 -2.04
CA PHE A 115 15.86 -0.40 -0.68
C PHE A 115 17.02 -1.35 -0.39
N LEU A 116 17.83 -0.99 0.60
CA LEU A 116 18.97 -1.78 1.04
C LEU A 116 18.60 -2.64 2.24
N TRP A 117 19.01 -3.90 2.26
CA TRP A 117 18.72 -4.83 3.34
C TRP A 117 19.90 -5.76 3.63
N ARG A 118 20.05 -6.15 4.89
CA ARG A 118 20.95 -7.22 5.34
C ARG A 118 20.31 -7.92 6.54
N ASP A 119 20.47 -9.24 6.64
CA ASP A 119 19.85 -10.02 7.72
C ASP A 119 20.60 -9.91 9.05
N THR A 120 21.91 -9.66 9.00
CA THR A 120 22.81 -9.54 10.17
C THR A 120 23.67 -8.28 10.07
N GLU A 121 24.25 -7.82 11.19
CA GLU A 121 25.10 -6.61 11.19
C GLU A 121 26.40 -6.80 10.42
N GLU A 122 26.92 -8.02 10.39
CA GLU A 122 28.11 -8.42 9.65
C GLU A 122 27.78 -8.92 8.23
N GLY A 123 26.50 -9.01 7.90
CA GLY A 123 26.04 -9.46 6.59
C GLY A 123 26.27 -8.44 5.50
N GLU A 124 26.46 -8.95 4.28
CA GLU A 124 26.53 -8.13 3.07
C GLU A 124 25.24 -7.34 2.86
N ILE A 125 25.37 -6.08 2.41
CA ILE A 125 24.23 -5.25 2.06
C ILE A 125 23.75 -5.63 0.68
N GLU A 126 22.46 -5.96 0.58
CA GLU A 126 21.82 -6.43 -0.64
C GLU A 126 20.71 -5.46 -1.08
N GLU A 127 20.47 -5.43 -2.39
CA GLU A 127 19.43 -4.59 -2.98
C GLU A 127 18.12 -5.35 -3.14
N TYR A 128 17.05 -4.72 -2.70
CA TYR A 128 15.68 -5.17 -2.88
C TYR A 128 14.86 -4.08 -3.56
N ALA A 129 13.70 -4.45 -4.10
CA ALA A 129 12.71 -3.50 -4.57
C ALA A 129 11.31 -3.88 -4.12
N ILE A 130 10.50 -2.87 -3.81
CA ILE A 130 9.07 -3.04 -3.56
C ILE A 130 8.40 -3.27 -4.92
N THR A 131 7.55 -4.29 -4.99
CA THR A 131 6.89 -4.72 -6.25
C THR A 131 5.41 -4.36 -6.29
N ARG A 132 4.89 -3.77 -5.22
CA ARG A 132 3.49 -3.41 -5.03
C ARG A 132 3.39 -1.96 -4.56
N VAL A 133 2.22 -1.36 -4.67
CA VAL A 133 2.00 0.01 -4.20
C VAL A 133 2.46 0.14 -2.75
N ASN A 134 3.34 1.10 -2.51
CA ASN A 134 4.02 1.28 -1.24
C ASN A 134 3.23 2.24 -0.34
N ILE A 135 3.16 1.91 0.95
CA ILE A 135 2.50 2.76 1.94
C ILE A 135 3.43 3.92 2.28
N GLY A 136 2.93 5.15 2.20
CA GLY A 136 3.71 6.36 2.40
C GLY A 136 3.93 7.16 1.10
N ASP A 137 3.67 6.53 -0.05
CA ASP A 137 3.67 7.23 -1.33
C ASP A 137 2.43 8.12 -1.45
N ARG A 138 2.64 9.30 -2.02
CA ARG A 138 1.60 10.31 -2.26
C ARG A 138 0.37 9.76 -3.02
N PRO A 139 0.51 8.97 -4.11
CA PRO A 139 -0.64 8.40 -4.80
C PRO A 139 -1.22 7.13 -4.19
N ALA A 140 -0.59 6.52 -3.17
CA ALA A 140 -0.96 5.18 -2.71
C ALA A 140 -2.46 5.05 -2.36
N GLY A 141 -3.01 6.05 -1.67
CA GLY A 141 -4.43 6.09 -1.32
C GLY A 141 -5.36 6.19 -2.53
N CYS A 142 -4.98 6.96 -3.54
CA CYS A 142 -5.74 7.07 -4.80
C CYS A 142 -5.70 5.75 -5.56
N ILE A 143 -4.52 5.15 -5.72
CA ILE A 143 -4.35 3.90 -6.48
C ILE A 143 -5.14 2.76 -5.82
N ALA A 144 -5.05 2.61 -4.50
CA ALA A 144 -5.76 1.55 -3.78
C ALA A 144 -7.28 1.66 -3.92
N GLN A 145 -7.83 2.88 -3.83
CA GLN A 145 -9.27 3.10 -4.01
C GLN A 145 -9.73 2.87 -5.43
N LEU A 146 -8.97 3.36 -6.41
CA LEU A 146 -9.30 3.13 -7.82
C LEU A 146 -9.28 1.64 -8.12
N ALA A 147 -8.25 0.91 -7.68
CA ALA A 147 -8.16 -0.53 -7.85
C ALA A 147 -9.37 -1.27 -7.22
N MET A 148 -9.82 -0.84 -6.04
CA MET A 148 -11.01 -1.39 -5.39
C MET A 148 -12.28 -1.15 -6.22
N ARG A 149 -12.50 0.07 -6.72
CA ARG A 149 -13.65 0.41 -7.57
C ARG A 149 -13.62 -0.30 -8.92
N GLU A 150 -12.46 -0.37 -9.56
CA GLU A 150 -12.30 -1.09 -10.83
C GLU A 150 -12.50 -2.60 -10.64
N THR A 151 -12.06 -3.16 -9.51
CA THR A 151 -12.36 -4.56 -9.15
C THR A 151 -13.87 -4.77 -9.06
N ALA A 152 -14.61 -3.86 -8.42
CA ALA A 152 -16.06 -3.94 -8.29
C ALA A 152 -16.79 -3.94 -9.65
N LYS A 153 -16.20 -3.34 -10.69
CA LYS A 153 -16.77 -3.28 -12.05
C LYS A 153 -16.50 -4.52 -12.89
N LEU A 154 -15.69 -5.48 -12.44
CA LEU A 154 -15.38 -6.67 -13.21
C LEU A 154 -16.64 -7.52 -13.47
N PRO A 155 -16.78 -8.16 -14.65
CA PRO A 155 -17.99 -8.91 -15.01
C PRO A 155 -18.40 -9.98 -14.00
N MET A 156 -17.43 -10.61 -13.32
CA MET A 156 -17.69 -11.63 -12.31
C MET A 156 -18.45 -11.10 -11.08
N PHE A 157 -18.36 -9.80 -10.78
CA PHE A 157 -19.06 -9.15 -9.67
C PHE A 157 -20.29 -8.38 -10.12
N ALA A 158 -20.67 -8.45 -11.40
CA ALA A 158 -21.79 -7.68 -11.93
C ALA A 158 -23.11 -7.95 -11.20
N HIS A 159 -23.27 -9.16 -10.64
CA HIS A 159 -24.46 -9.60 -9.89
C HIS A 159 -24.54 -9.04 -8.45
N LEU A 160 -23.47 -8.42 -7.93
CA LEU A 160 -23.37 -7.89 -6.57
C LEU A 160 -23.72 -6.40 -6.54
N GLU A 161 -24.94 -6.04 -6.91
CA GLU A 161 -25.34 -4.65 -7.14
C GLU A 161 -25.18 -3.76 -5.89
N GLU A 162 -25.63 -4.24 -4.72
CA GLU A 162 -25.54 -3.48 -3.48
C GLU A 162 -24.09 -3.36 -2.99
N GLU A 163 -23.32 -4.45 -2.99
CA GLU A 163 -21.93 -4.44 -2.55
C GLU A 163 -21.08 -3.50 -3.42
N ARG A 164 -21.33 -3.49 -4.72
CA ARG A 164 -20.69 -2.55 -5.65
C ARG A 164 -21.06 -1.10 -5.34
N ARG A 165 -22.35 -0.81 -5.13
CA ARG A 165 -22.82 0.53 -4.75
C ARG A 165 -22.09 1.04 -3.51
N ILE A 166 -21.86 0.18 -2.52
CA ILE A 166 -21.16 0.59 -1.31
C ILE A 166 -19.68 0.87 -1.59
N LEU A 167 -18.98 0.01 -2.34
CA LEU A 167 -17.58 0.29 -2.69
C LEU A 167 -17.42 1.64 -3.40
N ASP A 168 -18.43 2.06 -4.16
CA ASP A 168 -18.46 3.36 -4.83
C ASP A 168 -18.84 4.51 -3.90
N GLU A 169 -19.91 4.39 -3.10
CA GLU A 169 -20.53 5.50 -2.37
C GLU A 169 -20.23 5.53 -0.86
N ASP A 170 -20.11 4.37 -0.22
CA ASP A 170 -20.15 4.23 1.23
C ASP A 170 -18.79 3.83 1.83
N ALA A 171 -17.82 3.48 0.98
CA ALA A 171 -16.45 3.19 1.39
C ALA A 171 -15.66 4.48 1.71
N TYR A 172 -14.90 4.44 2.81
CA TYR A 172 -13.85 5.43 3.10
C TYR A 172 -12.57 4.69 3.48
N VAL A 173 -11.52 4.81 2.66
CA VAL A 173 -10.28 4.04 2.86
C VAL A 173 -9.26 4.86 3.65
N ILE A 174 -9.17 4.57 4.95
CA ILE A 174 -8.01 4.87 5.81
C ILE A 174 -7.68 3.60 6.56
N GLN A 175 -7.07 2.63 5.87
CA GLN A 175 -6.63 1.36 6.46
C GLN A 175 -7.77 0.55 7.16
N SER A 176 -9.03 0.90 6.92
CA SER A 176 -10.25 0.23 7.38
C SER A 176 -11.41 0.63 6.43
N TYR A 177 -12.41 -0.24 6.35
CA TYR A 177 -13.60 -0.18 5.49
C TYR A 177 -14.86 -0.20 6.36
N ALA A 178 -15.88 0.57 5.97
CA ALA A 178 -17.19 0.62 6.62
C ALA A 178 -18.27 0.40 5.54
N HIS A 179 -19.30 -0.38 5.85
CA HIS A 179 -20.33 -0.84 4.90
C HIS A 179 -21.64 -1.19 5.62
N ARG A 180 -22.74 -1.41 4.90
CA ARG A 180 -24.04 -1.89 5.37
C ARG A 180 -24.32 -3.27 4.76
N CYS A 181 -24.91 -4.22 5.49
CA CYS A 181 -25.64 -5.31 4.83
C CYS A 181 -27.13 -4.95 4.76
N CYS A 182 -27.73 -4.98 3.57
CA CYS A 182 -29.18 -5.11 3.44
C CYS A 182 -29.52 -6.61 3.55
N GLN A 183 -30.47 -6.96 4.41
CA GLN A 183 -31.20 -8.23 4.29
C GLN A 183 -32.24 -8.11 3.18
#